data_AF-A0A351M1K4-F1
#
_entry.id   AF-A0A351M1K4-F1
#
_cell.length_a   1.000
_cell.length_b   1.000
_cell.length_c   1.000
_cell.angle_alpha   90.00
_cell.angle_beta   90.00
_cell.angle_gamma   90.00
#
_symmetry.space_group_name_H-M   'P 1'
#
loop_
_entity.id
_entity.type
_entity.pdbx_description
1 polymer ?
#
loop_
_entity_poly.entity_id
_entity_poly.type
_entity_poly.pdbx_seq_one_letter_code
_entity_poly.pdbx_strand_id
1 'polypeptide(L)' 'EAGMTAYVKLQQAEFGMEEDGYTATRHQREVGAGYFDDIATVISGGTASTLALEGSTEEAQF' A
#
# COMPACT_ATOMS: atom_id res chain seq x y z
N GLU A 1 -17.89 9.85 21.79
CA GLU A 1 -16.84 9.17 20.99
C GLU A 1 -16.74 9.81 19.61
N ALA A 2 -15.53 9.88 19.03
CA ALA A 2 -15.25 10.63 17.80
C ALA A 2 -15.31 9.81 16.49
N GLY A 3 -15.56 8.49 16.56
CA GLY A 3 -15.77 7.62 15.39
C GLY A 3 -14.69 7.75 14.32
N MET A 4 -15.10 7.76 13.04
CA MET A 4 -14.18 7.90 11.90
C MET A 4 -13.36 9.20 11.91
N THR A 5 -13.82 10.24 12.60
CA THR A 5 -13.06 11.50 12.72
C THR A 5 -11.72 11.28 13.44
N ALA A 6 -11.66 10.34 14.39
CA ALA A 6 -10.41 10.00 15.05
C ALA A 6 -9.44 9.27 14.09
N TYR A 7 -9.97 8.36 13.26
CA TYR A 7 -9.18 7.63 12.27
C TYR A 7 -8.61 8.56 11.19
N VAL A 8 -9.43 9.47 10.66
CA VAL A 8 -8.98 10.46 9.66
C VAL A 8 -7.86 11.34 10.21
N LYS A 9 -7.92 11.74 11.50
CA LYS A 9 -6.83 12.49 12.12
C LYS A 9 -5.51 11.72 12.14
N LEU A 10 -5.56 10.42 12.42
CA LEU A 10 -4.38 9.56 12.36
C LEU A 10 -3.85 9.49 10.92
N GLN A 11 -4.72 9.19 9.95
CA GLN A 11 -4.31 9.08 8.55
C GLN A 11 -3.70 10.39 8.01
N GLN A 12 -4.24 11.55 8.39
CA GLN A 12 -3.66 12.84 8.01
C GLN A 12 -2.31 13.11 8.68
N ALA A 13 -2.11 12.63 9.91
CA ALA A 13 -0.80 12.69 10.55
C ALA A 13 0.21 11.76 9.84
N GLU A 14 -0.22 10.57 9.41
CA GLU A 14 0.61 9.66 8.61
C GLU A 14 1.07 10.29 7.30
N PHE A 15 0.15 10.89 6.53
CA PHE A 15 0.49 11.66 5.33
C PHE A 15 1.49 12.79 5.62
N GLY A 16 1.30 13.52 6.73
CA GLY A 16 2.20 14.61 7.12
C GLY A 16 3.63 14.15 7.46
N MET A 17 3.81 12.92 7.90
CA MET A 17 5.12 12.34 8.21
C MET A 17 5.83 11.75 6.98
N GLU A 18 5.18 11.68 5.82
CA GLU A 18 5.82 11.17 4.60
C GLU A 18 7.00 12.05 4.16
N GLU A 19 6.93 13.37 4.39
CA GLU A 19 8.04 14.29 4.15
C GLU A 19 9.26 13.98 5.03
N ASP A 20 9.03 13.36 6.19
CA ASP A 20 10.07 12.92 7.13
C ASP A 20 10.52 11.46 6.89
N GLY A 21 9.97 10.81 5.86
CA GLY A 21 10.34 9.44 5.45
C GLY A 21 9.46 8.33 6.00
N TYR A 22 8.30 8.64 6.59
CA TYR A 22 7.30 7.62 6.92
C TYR A 22 6.69 7.03 5.64
N THR A 23 6.56 5.70 5.56
CA THR A 23 6.08 5.02 4.33
C THR A 23 4.84 4.15 4.54
N ALA A 24 4.46 3.88 5.79
CA ALA A 24 3.44 2.88 6.10
C ALA A 24 2.00 3.33 5.78
N THR A 25 1.79 4.58 5.34
CA THR A 25 0.50 4.99 4.75
C THR A 25 0.12 4.11 3.57
N ARG A 26 1.12 3.71 2.76
CA ARG A 26 1.02 2.69 1.71
C ARG A 26 1.31 1.31 2.29
N HIS A 27 0.37 0.83 3.10
CA HIS A 27 0.54 -0.37 3.91
C HIS A 27 0.64 -1.67 3.11
N GLN A 28 0.05 -1.78 1.91
CA GLN A 28 0.19 -2.97 1.05
C GLN A 28 1.65 -3.12 0.61
N ARG A 29 2.25 -2.04 0.12
CA ARG A 29 3.69 -1.99 -0.18
C ARG A 29 4.53 -2.24 1.06
N GLU A 30 4.19 -1.62 2.19
CA GLU A 30 4.97 -1.71 3.43
C GLU A 30 5.13 -3.16 3.92
N VAL A 31 4.08 -3.99 3.78
CA VAL A 31 4.12 -5.40 4.15
C VAL A 31 4.63 -6.32 3.03
N GLY A 32 5.11 -5.75 1.92
CA GLY A 32 5.79 -6.47 0.86
C GLY A 32 4.89 -7.04 -0.24
N ALA A 33 3.66 -6.53 -0.44
CA ALA A 33 2.81 -6.99 -1.54
C ALA A 33 3.54 -6.94 -2.90
N GLY A 34 4.26 -5.85 -3.19
CA GLY A 34 5.06 -5.72 -4.41
C GLY A 34 6.23 -6.70 -4.49
N TYR A 35 6.88 -7.01 -3.36
CA TYR A 35 7.95 -8.01 -3.33
C TYR A 35 7.43 -9.41 -3.70
N PHE A 36 6.24 -9.77 -3.22
CA PHE A 36 5.62 -11.05 -3.58
C PHE A 36 5.06 -11.06 -5.00
N ASP A 37 4.61 -9.91 -5.52
CA ASP A 37 4.25 -9.77 -6.94
C ASP A 37 5.46 -9.94 -7.86
N ASP A 38 6.62 -9.41 -7.49
CA ASP A 38 7.88 -9.62 -8.23
C ASP A 38 8.26 -11.11 -8.25
N ILE A 39 8.17 -11.79 -7.10
CA ILE A 39 8.38 -13.24 -7.02
C ILE A 39 7.41 -13.99 -7.95
N ALA A 40 6.12 -13.66 -7.90
CA ALA A 40 5.10 -14.30 -8.74
C ALA A 40 5.35 -14.06 -10.23
N THR A 41 5.79 -12.86 -10.60
CA THR A 41 6.17 -12.49 -11.96
C THR A 41 7.37 -13.30 -12.43
N VAL A 42 8.42 -13.43 -11.62
CA VAL A 42 9.60 -14.25 -11.95
C VAL A 42 9.23 -15.73 -12.12
N ILE A 43 8.45 -16.30 -11.20
CA ILE A 43 8.06 -17.72 -11.24
C ILE A 43 7.19 -18.03 -12.47
N SER A 44 6.29 -17.11 -12.82
CA SER A 44 5.40 -17.28 -13.98
C SER A 44 6.07 -16.97 -15.32
N GLY A 45 7.33 -16.50 -15.34
CA GLY A 45 7.95 -16.01 -16.57
C GLY A 45 7.25 -14.77 -17.13
N GLY A 46 6.64 -13.96 -16.27
CA GLY A 46 5.95 -12.72 -16.63
C GLY A 46 4.49 -12.87 -17.08
N THR A 47 3.87 -14.04 -16.87
CA THR A 47 2.49 -14.30 -17.31
C THR A 47 1.47 -14.40 -16.18
N ALA A 48 1.83 -13.97 -14.97
CA ALA A 48 0.90 -13.92 -13.84
C ALA A 48 -0.27 -12.97 -14.13
N SER A 49 -1.50 -13.40 -13.80
CA SER A 49 -2.72 -12.60 -13.98
C SER A 49 -3.44 -12.30 -12.66
N THR A 50 -2.79 -12.60 -11.54
CA THR A 50 -3.33 -12.51 -10.18
C THR A 50 -2.37 -11.77 -9.25
N LEU A 51 -1.66 -10.77 -9.78
CA LEU A 51 -0.82 -9.88 -8.97
C LEU A 51 -1.72 -9.02 -8.06
N ALA A 52 -1.18 -8.61 -6.91
CA ALA A 52 -1.95 -7.98 -5.85
C ALA A 52 -1.96 -6.44 -5.95
N LEU A 53 -0.88 -5.82 -6.40
CA LEU A 53 -0.77 -4.36 -6.45
C LEU A 53 -1.50 -3.76 -7.65
N GLU A 54 -1.44 -4.39 -8.81
CA GLU A 54 -2.15 -3.95 -10.01
C GLU A 54 -3.67 -3.99 -9.77
N GLY A 55 -4.32 -2.83 -9.90
CA GLY A 55 -5.76 -2.67 -9.65
C GLY A 55 -6.14 -2.52 -8.17
N SER A 56 -5.18 -2.41 -7.26
CA SER A 56 -5.46 -2.20 -5.83
C SER A 56 -5.96 -0.78 -5.54
N THR A 57 -6.68 -0.60 -4.41
CA THR A 57 -7.06 0.75 -3.96
C THR A 57 -5.85 1.58 -3.53
N GLU A 58 -4.75 0.94 -3.12
CA GLU A 58 -3.50 1.64 -2.81
C GLU A 58 -2.86 2.23 -4.07
N GLU A 59 -2.89 1.54 -5.21
CA GLU A 59 -2.46 2.10 -6.49
C GLU A 59 -3.34 3.29 -6.92
N ALA A 60 -4.66 3.18 -6.71
CA ALA A 60 -5.61 4.16 -7.23
C ALA A 60 -5.82 5.40 -6.35
N GLN A 61 -5.58 5.30 -5.03
CA GLN A 61 -6.03 6.31 -4.05
C GLN A 61 -4.93 6.84 -3.13
N PHE A 62 -3.72 6.26 -3.17
CA PHE A 62 -2.62 6.62 -2.28
C PHE A 62 -1.39 7.05 -3.05
#